data_AF-A0A0T6Z9W6-F1
#
_entry.id   AF-A0A0T6Z9W6-F1
#
_cell.length_a   1.000
_cell.length_b   1.000
_cell.length_c   1.000
_cell.angle_alpha   90.00
_cell.angle_beta   90.00
_cell.angle_gamma   90.00
#
_symmetry.space_group_name_H-M   'P 1'
#
loop_
_entity.id
_entity.type
_entity.pdbx_description
1 polymer ?
#
loop_
_entity_poly.entity_id
_entity_poly.type
_entity_poly.pdbx_seq_one_letter_code
_entity_poly.pdbx_strand_id
1 'polypeptide(L)'
;MNDSLMKHSPAWTSFSYVSFGVAAFMVVIGLYMMPIDLWGKGYLAMGILMLLQTAVNVTKTLRDNLEAEKLIRRIDDAKTEKLLLGIKADDV
;
A
#
# COMPACT_ATOMS: atom_id res chain seq x y z
N MET A 1 1.14 12.01 -20.13
CA MET A 1 2.16 11.14 -19.53
C MET A 1 1.53 9.80 -19.23
N ASN A 2 1.96 8.74 -19.92
CA ASN A 2 1.36 7.41 -19.81
C ASN A 2 1.78 6.79 -18.47
N ASP A 3 1.00 6.98 -17.40
CA ASP A 3 1.19 6.14 -16.21
C ASP A 3 0.61 4.76 -16.56
N SER A 4 1.46 3.94 -17.18
CA SER A 4 1.25 2.50 -17.17
C SER A 4 1.02 2.13 -15.71
N LEU A 5 -0.19 1.65 -15.38
CA LEU A 5 -0.48 1.03 -14.08
C LEU A 5 0.68 0.10 -13.79
N MET A 6 1.58 0.48 -12.86
CA MET A 6 2.84 -0.20 -12.62
C MET A 6 2.52 -1.52 -11.93
N LYS A 7 2.07 -2.49 -12.72
CA LYS A 7 1.71 -3.82 -12.27
C LYS A 7 3.01 -4.62 -12.19
N HIS A 8 3.32 -5.10 -10.99
CA HIS A 8 4.43 -6.02 -10.81
C HIS A 8 4.21 -7.32 -11.59
N SER A 9 5.31 -7.98 -11.96
CA SER A 9 5.22 -9.28 -12.62
C SER A 9 4.47 -10.28 -11.73
N PRO A 10 3.69 -11.21 -12.30
CA PRO A 10 2.97 -12.22 -11.51
C PRO A 10 3.89 -13.01 -10.57
N ALA A 11 5.12 -13.31 -11.02
CA ALA A 11 6.14 -13.99 -10.21
C ALA A 11 6.51 -13.21 -8.95
N TRP A 12 6.73 -11.89 -9.06
CA TRP A 12 7.05 -11.04 -7.92
C TRP A 12 5.88 -10.93 -6.94
N THR A 13 4.66 -10.81 -7.47
CA THR A 13 3.44 -10.78 -6.66
C THR A 13 3.26 -12.08 -5.87
N SER A 14 3.39 -13.24 -6.52
CA SER A 14 3.33 -14.54 -5.85
C SER A 14 4.44 -14.73 -4.82
N PHE A 15 5.69 -14.38 -5.15
CA PHE A 15 6.82 -14.44 -4.22
C PHE A 15 6.59 -13.60 -2.97
N SER A 16 6.05 -12.40 -3.13
CA SER A 16 5.74 -11.49 -2.02
C SER A 16 4.70 -12.09 -1.06
N TYR A 17 3.62 -12.68 -1.60
CA TYR A 17 2.59 -13.33 -0.78
C TYR A 17 3.11 -14.58 -0.06
N VAL A 18 3.91 -15.42 -0.76
CA VAL A 18 4.51 -16.61 -0.17
C VAL A 18 5.49 -16.22 0.94
N SER A 19 6.35 -15.23 0.70
CA SER A 19 7.33 -14.76 1.69
C SER A 19 6.67 -14.22 2.95
N PHE A 20 5.58 -13.46 2.80
CA PHE A 20 4.79 -13.00 3.93
C PHE A 20 4.18 -14.18 4.72
N GLY A 21 3.62 -15.17 4.03
CA GLY A 21 3.07 -16.37 4.66
C GLY A 21 4.13 -17.18 5.43
N VAL A 22 5.31 -17.36 4.84
CA VAL A 22 6.43 -18.04 5.49
C VAL A 22 6.89 -17.27 6.73
N ALA A 23 7.03 -15.95 6.64
CA ALA A 23 7.41 -15.11 7.79
C ALA A 23 6.38 -15.20 8.93
N ALA A 24 5.09 -15.11 8.63
CA ALA A 24 4.02 -15.26 9.60
C ALA A 24 4.06 -16.65 10.27
N PHE A 25 4.29 -17.71 9.49
CA PHE A 25 4.41 -19.07 10.01
C PHE A 25 5.63 -19.25 10.93
N MET A 26 6.77 -18.68 10.58
CA MET A 26 7.97 -18.70 11.42
C MET A 26 7.72 -18.03 12.77
N VAL A 27 7.00 -16.90 12.80
CA VAL A 27 6.63 -16.23 14.05
C VAL A 27 5.72 -17.10 14.92
N VAL A 28 4.72 -17.76 14.32
CA VAL A 28 3.84 -18.69 15.05
C VAL A 28 4.61 -19.86 15.63
N ILE A 29 5.53 -20.47 14.86
CA ILE A 29 6.42 -21.53 15.37
C ILE A 29 7.28 -21.00 16.52
N GLY A 30 7.85 -19.80 16.37
CA GLY A 30 8.66 -19.16 17.41
C GLY A 30 7.90 -18.98 18.72
N LEU A 31 6.66 -18.47 18.65
CA LEU A 31 5.77 -18.35 19.82
C LEU A 31 5.41 -19.72 20.41
N TYR A 32 5.19 -20.73 19.58
CA TYR A 32 4.87 -22.08 20.05
C TYR A 32 6.04 -22.70 20.82
N MET A 33 7.25 -22.63 20.28
CA MET A 33 8.48 -23.18 20.87
C MET A 33 8.98 -22.40 22.09
N MET A 34 8.53 -21.15 22.28
CA MET A 34 8.98 -20.32 23.40
C MET A 34 8.50 -20.87 24.76
N PRO A 35 9.38 -21.04 25.77
CA PRO A 35 9.03 -21.57 27.08
C PRO A 35 8.46 -20.47 28.00
N ILE A 36 7.38 -19.83 27.59
CA ILE A 36 6.63 -18.84 28.38
C ILE A 36 5.20 -19.32 28.63
N ASP A 37 4.52 -18.73 29.61
CA ASP A 37 3.13 -19.05 29.93
C ASP A 37 2.17 -18.59 28.83
N LEU A 38 0.95 -19.14 28.83
CA LEU A 38 -0.04 -18.87 27.78
C LEU A 38 -0.45 -17.40 27.72
N TRP A 39 -0.50 -16.69 28.86
CA TRP A 39 -0.85 -15.28 28.89
C TRP A 39 0.26 -14.42 28.28
N GLY A 40 1.52 -14.74 28.58
CA GLY A 40 2.68 -14.14 27.92
C GLY A 40 2.67 -14.33 26.40
N LYS A 41 2.35 -15.55 25.92
CA LYS A 41 2.21 -15.82 24.47
C LYS A 41 1.08 -15.00 23.86
N GLY A 42 -0.05 -14.89 24.55
CA GLY A 42 -1.19 -14.10 24.12
C GLY A 42 -0.86 -12.62 23.99
N TYR A 43 -0.15 -12.05 24.97
CA TYR A 43 0.30 -10.65 24.95
C TYR A 43 1.19 -10.36 23.72
N LEU A 44 2.20 -11.20 23.49
CA LEU A 44 3.09 -11.06 22.34
C LEU A 44 2.35 -11.25 21.01
N ALA A 45 1.47 -12.24 20.91
CA ALA A 45 0.68 -12.49 19.71
C ALA A 45 -0.20 -11.28 19.36
N MET A 46 -0.89 -10.68 20.34
CA MET A 46 -1.68 -9.46 20.13
C MET A 46 -0.82 -8.30 19.63
N GLY A 47 0.34 -8.06 20.24
CA GLY A 47 1.27 -7.01 19.84
C GLY A 47 1.77 -7.20 18.41
N ILE A 48 2.19 -8.41 18.06
CA ILE A 48 2.66 -8.77 16.72
C ILE A 48 1.55 -8.56 15.68
N LEU A 49 0.34 -9.07 15.93
CA LEU A 49 -0.79 -8.94 15.01
C LEU A 49 -1.17 -7.47 14.79
N MET A 50 -1.26 -6.68 15.86
CA MET A 50 -1.61 -5.26 15.76
C MET A 50 -0.53 -4.45 15.02
N LEU A 51 0.74 -4.74 15.28
CA LEU A 51 1.87 -4.10 14.59
C LEU A 51 1.85 -4.43 13.09
N LEU A 52 1.68 -5.71 12.74
CA LEU A 52 1.60 -6.16 11.34
C LEU A 52 0.41 -5.52 10.61
N GLN A 53 -0.77 -5.51 11.23
CA GLN A 53 -1.95 -4.87 10.67
C GLN A 53 -1.73 -3.37 10.42
N THR A 54 -1.13 -2.68 11.39
CA THR A 54 -0.88 -1.24 11.29
C THR A 54 0.18 -0.92 10.23
N ALA A 55 1.23 -1.74 10.12
CA ALA A 55 2.25 -1.57 9.07
C ALA A 55 1.66 -1.68 7.65
N VAL A 56 0.75 -2.64 7.44
CA VAL A 56 0.02 -2.78 6.17
C VAL A 56 -0.89 -1.58 5.92
N ASN A 57 -1.61 -1.12 6.95
CA ASN A 57 -2.47 0.07 6.83
C ASN A 57 -1.67 1.32 6.45
N VAL A 58 -0.56 1.59 7.13
CA VAL A 58 0.32 2.73 6.82
C VAL A 58 0.80 2.67 5.36
N THR A 59 1.24 1.50 4.91
CA THR A 59 1.70 1.32 3.52
C THR A 59 0.59 1.59 2.51
N LYS A 60 -0.64 1.14 2.78
CA LYS A 60 -1.81 1.42 1.94
C LYS A 60 -2.13 2.91 1.93
N THR A 61 -2.27 3.52 3.10
CA THR A 61 -2.58 4.96 3.23
C THR A 61 -1.57 5.84 2.49
N LEU A 62 -0.27 5.53 2.58
CA LEU A 62 0.74 6.26 1.83
C LEU A 62 0.59 6.10 0.31
N ARG A 63 0.30 4.89 -0.19
CA ARG A 63 0.06 4.65 -1.61
C ARG A 63 -1.21 5.37 -2.09
N ASP A 64 -2.28 5.27 -1.33
CA ASP A 64 -3.57 5.90 -1.66
C ASP A 64 -3.42 7.43 -1.74
N ASN A 65 -2.66 8.05 -0.83
CA ASN A 65 -2.37 9.47 -0.86
C ASN A 65 -1.55 9.88 -2.11
N LEU A 66 -0.54 9.09 -2.47
CA LEU A 66 0.27 9.35 -3.66
C LEU A 66 -0.55 9.21 -4.96
N GLU A 67 -1.45 8.24 -5.02
CA GLU A 67 -2.35 8.04 -6.16
C GLU A 67 -3.39 9.16 -6.26
N ALA A 68 -3.97 9.59 -5.13
CA ALA A 68 -4.90 10.71 -5.08
C ALA A 68 -4.26 12.02 -5.57
N GLU A 69 -3.03 12.33 -5.13
CA GLU A 69 -2.32 13.53 -5.57
C GLU A 69 -2.04 13.53 -7.08
N LYS A 70 -1.63 12.37 -7.63
CA LYS A 70 -1.45 12.22 -9.08
C LYS A 70 -2.74 12.44 -9.85
N LEU A 71 -3.86 11.93 -9.34
CA LEU A 71 -5.17 12.11 -9.97
C LEU A 71 -5.59 13.59 -9.98
N ILE A 72 -5.40 14.30 -8.86
CA ILE A 72 -5.71 15.74 -8.75
C ILE A 72 -4.91 16.54 -9.77
N ARG A 73 -3.58 16.32 -9.86
CA ARG A 73 -2.73 17.01 -10.83
C ARG A 73 -3.20 16.82 -12.27
N ARG A 74 -3.58 15.60 -12.66
CA ARG A 74 -4.12 15.30 -13.99
C ARG A 74 -5.43 16.05 -14.29
N ILE A 75 -6.29 16.20 -13.27
CA ILE A 75 -7.55 16.95 -13.41
C ILE A 75 -7.26 18.44 -13.57
N ASP A 76 -6.33 18.99 -12.79
CA ASP A 76 -5.94 20.40 -12.86
C ASP A 76 -5.27 20.74 -14.18
N ASP A 77 -4.40 19.87 -14.70
CA ASP A 77 -3.81 20.00 -16.04
C ASP A 77 -4.90 20.04 -17.12
N ALA A 78 -5.86 19.12 -17.08
CA ALA A 78 -6.96 19.06 -18.06
C ALA A 78 -7.91 20.27 -17.96
N LYS A 79 -8.17 20.78 -16.75
CA LYS A 79 -8.95 22.02 -16.56
C LYS A 79 -8.19 23.23 -17.11
N THR A 80 -6.90 23.31 -16.83
CA THR A 80 -6.02 24.38 -17.33
C THR A 80 -5.98 24.39 -18.85
N GLU A 81 -5.83 23.22 -19.47
CA GLU A 81 -5.88 23.07 -20.93
C GLU A 81 -7.20 23.58 -21.52
N LYS A 82 -8.35 23.23 -20.92
CA LYS A 82 -9.66 23.72 -21.36
C LYS A 82 -9.80 25.24 -21.23
N LEU A 83 -9.30 25.84 -20.15
CA LEU A 83 -9.34 27.29 -19.94
C LEU A 83 -8.49 28.02 -20.99
N LEU A 84 -7.28 27.50 -21.28
CA LEU A 84 -6.40 28.07 -22.30
C LEU A 84 -7.02 27.99 -23.70
N LEU A 85 -7.67 26.88 -24.04
CA LEU A 85 -8.37 26.73 -25.33
C LEU A 85 -9.60 27.64 -25.43
N GLY A 86 -10.34 27.84 -24.33
CA GLY A 86 -11.48 28.76 -24.28
C GLY A 86 -11.07 30.21 -24.55
N ILE A 87 -10.01 30.69 -23.87
CA ILE A 87 -9.48 32.05 -24.10
C ILE A 87 -9.04 32.23 -25.56
N LYS A 88 -8.33 31.25 -26.13
CA LYS A 88 -7.88 31.31 -27.53
C LYS A 88 -9.03 31.41 -28.54
N ALA A 89 -10.22 30.90 -28.23
CA ALA A 89 -11.38 30.96 -29.12
C ALA A 89 -12.07 32.33 -29.11
N ASP A 90 -11.97 33.08 -28.01
CA ASP A 90 -12.58 34.41 -27.87
C ASP A 90 -11.70 35.53 -28.49
N ASP A 91 -10.40 35.29 -28.67
CA ASP A 91 -9.43 36.22 -29.26
C ASP A 91 -9.36 36.19 -30.81
N VAL A 92 -10.19 35.37 -31.49
CA VAL A 92 -10.26 35.22 -32.97
C VAL A 92 -11.60 35.69 -33.50
#